data_AF-A0A2H0RWR8-F1
#
_entry.id   AF-A0A2H0RWR8-F1
#
_cell.length_a   1.000
_cell.length_b   1.000
_cell.length_c   1.000
_cell.angle_alpha   90.00
_cell.angle_beta   90.00
_cell.angle_gamma   90.00
#
_symmetry.space_group_name_H-M   'P 1'
#
loop_
_entity.id
_entity.type
_entity.pdbx_description
1 polymer ?
#
loop_
_entity_poly.entity_id
_entity_poly.type
_entity_poly.pdbx_seq_one_letter_code
_entity_poly.pdbx_strand_id
1 'polypeptide(L)'
;MTPLHDTRPEITKIDEQLIQLLSDRVQRCIELRDSGNGITSDEEEEILSYWLEEAADFELDEERMEKICQLILVLCRNSGE
;
A
#
# COMPACT_ATOMS: atom_id res chain seq x y z
N MET A 1 23.98 28.30 15.38
CA MET A 1 23.80 27.48 14.15
C MET A 1 23.47 26.08 14.60
N THR A 2 22.22 25.66 14.45
CA THR A 2 21.79 24.27 14.65
C THR A 2 22.33 23.46 13.45
N PRO A 3 22.90 22.25 13.64
CA PRO A 3 23.28 21.43 12.49
C PRO A 3 22.01 21.14 11.68
N LEU A 4 22.08 21.34 10.36
CA LEU A 4 21.06 20.83 9.44
C LEU A 4 21.02 19.31 9.63
N HIS A 5 20.00 18.82 10.34
CA HIS A 5 19.81 17.38 10.54
C HIS A 5 19.52 16.77 9.17
N ASP A 6 20.38 15.85 8.74
CA ASP A 6 20.18 15.13 7.50
C ASP A 6 19.03 14.14 7.68
N THR A 7 17.87 14.42 7.09
CA THR A 7 16.67 13.57 7.19
C THR A 7 16.69 12.40 6.21
N ARG A 8 17.66 12.34 5.28
CA ARG A 8 17.75 11.26 4.28
C ARG A 8 17.78 9.85 4.90
N PRO A 9 18.54 9.57 5.98
CA PRO A 9 18.54 8.24 6.59
C PRO A 9 17.18 7.84 7.19
N GLU A 10 16.43 8.82 7.71
CA GLU A 10 15.08 8.58 8.25
C GLU A 10 14.09 8.25 7.14
N ILE A 11 14.18 8.94 6.00
CA ILE A 11 13.40 8.64 4.79
C ILE A 11 13.73 7.24 4.28
N THR A 12 15.01 6.89 4.15
CA THR A 12 15.41 5.53 3.74
C THR A 12 14.82 4.45 4.64
N LYS A 13 14.81 4.69 5.95
CA LYS A 13 14.20 3.76 6.91
C LYS A 13 12.68 3.65 6.73
N ILE A 14 12.00 4.74 6.35
CA ILE A 14 10.57 4.71 6.02
C ILE A 14 10.35 3.90 4.75
N ASP A 15 11.16 4.10 3.72
CA ASP A 15 11.06 3.37 2.45
C ASP A 15 11.25 1.85 2.67
N GLU A 16 12.23 1.46 3.49
CA GLU A 16 12.44 0.06 3.88
C GLU A 16 11.21 -0.55 4.58
N GLN A 17 10.58 0.22 5.48
CA GLN A 17 9.34 -0.22 6.15
C GLN A 17 8.17 -0.35 5.19
N LEU A 18 8.01 0.60 4.25
CA LEU A 18 6.97 0.54 3.23
C LEU A 18 7.13 -0.71 2.37
N ILE A 19 8.35 -1.04 1.94
CA ILE A 19 8.63 -2.24 1.13
C ILE A 19 8.28 -3.52 1.91
N GLN A 20 8.67 -3.61 3.19
CA GLN A 20 8.33 -4.78 4.02
C GLN A 20 6.81 -4.94 4.19
N LEU A 21 6.10 -3.85 4.50
CA LEU A 21 4.65 -3.87 4.65
C LEU A 21 3.93 -4.26 3.35
N LEU A 22 4.42 -3.78 2.20
CA LEU A 22 3.90 -4.17 0.90
C LEU A 22 4.12 -5.66 0.60
N SER A 23 5.32 -6.17 0.89
CA SER A 23 5.63 -7.60 0.77
C SER A 23 4.69 -8.45 1.64
N ASP A 24 4.49 -8.06 2.89
CA ASP A 24 3.62 -8.78 3.82
C ASP A 24 2.17 -8.75 3.34
N ARG A 25 1.67 -7.58 2.88
CA ARG A 25 0.31 -7.45 2.32
C ARG A 25 0.10 -8.36 1.12
N VAL A 26 1.06 -8.42 0.19
CA VAL A 26 1.00 -9.32 -0.97
C VAL A 26 0.94 -10.77 -0.50
N GLN A 27 1.79 -11.18 0.44
CA GLN A 27 1.79 -12.54 0.97
C GLN A 27 0.44 -12.91 1.60
N ARG A 28 -0.20 -11.99 2.34
CA ARG A 28 -1.56 -12.22 2.88
C ARG A 28 -2.61 -12.37 1.80
N CYS A 29 -2.53 -11.61 0.71
CA CYS A 29 -3.44 -11.78 -0.41
C CYS A 29 -3.25 -13.13 -1.12
N ILE A 30 -2.01 -13.63 -1.22
CA ILE A 30 -1.73 -14.98 -1.72
C ILE A 30 -2.38 -16.02 -0.81
N GLU A 31 -2.13 -15.97 0.50
CA GLU A 31 -2.72 -16.90 1.49
C GLU A 31 -4.26 -16.89 1.43
N LEU A 32 -4.85 -15.70 1.31
CA LEU A 32 -6.30 -15.53 1.23
C LEU A 32 -6.86 -16.15 -0.06
N ARG A 33 -6.20 -15.93 -1.20
CA ARG A 33 -6.56 -16.54 -2.49
C ARG A 33 -6.43 -18.06 -2.46
N ASP A 34 -5.34 -18.58 -1.92
CA ASP A 34 -5.09 -20.03 -1.82
C ASP A 34 -6.11 -20.73 -0.90
N SER A 35 -6.68 -19.99 0.06
CA SER A 35 -7.80 -20.46 0.90
C SER A 35 -9.17 -20.42 0.21
N GLY A 36 -9.24 -19.93 -1.04
CA GLY A 36 -10.47 -19.77 -1.82
C GLY A 36 -11.25 -18.49 -1.52
N ASN A 37 -10.70 -17.56 -0.74
CA ASN A 37 -11.35 -16.32 -0.30
C ASN A 37 -10.71 -15.07 -0.92
N GLY A 38 -10.16 -15.17 -2.14
CA GLY A 38 -9.48 -14.04 -2.79
C GLY A 38 -10.36 -12.78 -2.86
N ILE A 39 -9.70 -11.62 -2.81
CA ILE A 39 -10.37 -10.31 -2.83
C ILE A 39 -11.25 -10.20 -4.08
N THR A 40 -12.53 -9.92 -3.86
CA THR A 40 -13.54 -9.72 -4.90
C THR A 40 -13.50 -8.29 -5.45
N SER A 41 -14.14 -8.05 -6.60
CA SER A 41 -14.22 -6.71 -7.18
C SER A 41 -14.88 -5.69 -6.22
N ASP A 42 -15.93 -6.09 -5.51
CA ASP A 42 -16.63 -5.22 -4.56
C ASP A 42 -15.70 -4.86 -3.38
N GLU A 43 -14.93 -5.82 -2.87
CA GLU A 43 -13.94 -5.56 -1.82
C GLU A 43 -12.77 -4.69 -2.31
N GLU A 44 -12.38 -4.78 -3.60
CA GLU A 44 -11.39 -3.85 -4.17
C GLU A 44 -11.89 -2.40 -4.17
N GLU A 45 -13.17 -2.17 -4.45
CA GLU A 45 -13.80 -0.84 -4.39
C GLU A 45 -13.87 -0.32 -2.95
N GLU A 46 -14.18 -1.17 -1.98
CA GLU A 46 -14.16 -0.82 -0.56
C GLU A 46 -12.75 -0.47 -0.07
N ILE A 47 -11.74 -1.25 -0.46
CA ILE A 47 -10.33 -0.97 -0.15
C ILE A 47 -9.90 0.36 -0.76
N LEU A 48 -10.26 0.63 -2.01
CA LEU A 48 -9.92 1.89 -2.65
C LEU A 48 -10.58 3.07 -1.95
N SER A 49 -11.88 2.95 -1.61
CA SER A 49 -12.63 3.98 -0.90
C SER A 49 -11.97 4.31 0.45
N TYR A 50 -11.55 3.28 1.20
CA TYR A 50 -10.81 3.44 2.44
C TYR A 50 -9.49 4.22 2.24
N TRP A 51 -8.72 3.88 1.20
CA TRP A 51 -7.46 4.59 0.90
C TRP A 51 -7.66 6.06 0.56
N LEU A 52 -8.76 6.42 -0.12
CA LEU A 52 -9.06 7.81 -0.46
C LEU A 52 -9.51 8.61 0.76
N GLU A 53 -10.30 8.00 1.65
CA GLU A 53 -10.67 8.62 2.94
C GLU A 53 -9.43 8.91 3.79
N GLU A 54 -8.54 7.93 3.95
CA GLU A 54 -7.28 8.14 4.67
C GLU A 54 -6.37 9.15 3.97
N ALA A 55 -6.30 9.14 2.64
CA ALA A 55 -5.53 10.14 1.89
C ALA A 55 -6.00 11.57 2.21
N ALA A 56 -7.31 11.78 2.31
CA ALA A 56 -7.87 13.07 2.72
C ALA A 56 -7.48 13.43 4.16
N ASP A 57 -7.57 12.49 5.11
CA ASP A 57 -7.21 12.70 6.52
C ASP A 57 -5.73 13.03 6.73
N PHE A 58 -4.85 12.46 5.89
CA PHE A 58 -3.40 12.71 5.92
C PHE A 58 -2.95 13.86 4.98
N GLU A 59 -3.88 14.60 4.38
CA GLU A 59 -3.62 15.68 3.42
C GLU A 59 -2.74 15.24 2.22
N LEU A 60 -2.93 13.99 1.77
CA LEU A 60 -2.27 13.41 0.60
C LEU A 60 -3.08 13.65 -0.68
N ASP A 61 -2.39 13.60 -1.81
CA ASP A 61 -3.02 13.72 -3.13
C ASP A 61 -3.83 12.46 -3.45
N GLU A 62 -5.16 12.58 -3.44
CA GLU A 62 -6.10 11.48 -3.67
C GLU A 62 -5.87 10.78 -5.02
N GLU A 63 -5.58 11.52 -6.09
CA GLU A 63 -5.35 10.94 -7.42
C GLU A 63 -4.08 10.07 -7.46
N ARG A 64 -3.03 10.48 -6.76
CA ARG A 64 -1.81 9.68 -6.60
C ARG A 64 -2.04 8.49 -5.69
N MET A 65 -2.80 8.66 -4.61
CA MET A 65 -3.12 7.58 -3.68
C MET A 65 -4.00 6.51 -4.34
N GLU A 66 -4.94 6.89 -5.21
CA GLU A 66 -5.71 5.99 -6.05
C GLU A 66 -4.78 5.10 -6.88
N LYS A 67 -3.83 5.71 -7.59
CA LYS A 67 -2.86 4.98 -8.44
C LYS A 67 -1.99 4.02 -7.63
N ILE A 68 -1.56 4.42 -6.45
CA ILE A 68 -0.77 3.55 -5.55
C ILE A 68 -1.61 2.36 -5.11
N CYS A 69 -2.84 2.59 -4.63
CA CYS A 69 -3.76 1.54 -4.21
C CYS A 69 -4.02 0.52 -5.34
N GLN A 70 -4.33 1.03 -6.54
CA GLN A 70 -4.57 0.19 -7.72
C GLN A 70 -3.34 -0.66 -8.09
N LEU A 71 -2.14 -0.09 -8.06
CA LEU A 71 -0.91 -0.84 -8.30
C LEU A 71 -0.70 -1.96 -7.27
N ILE A 72 -1.00 -1.69 -6.00
CA ILE A 72 -0.89 -2.68 -4.94
C ILE A 72 -1.92 -3.82 -5.14
N LEU A 73 -3.16 -3.51 -5.51
CA LEU A 73 -4.17 -4.52 -5.81
C LEU A 73 -3.76 -5.37 -7.03
N VAL A 74 -3.16 -4.76 -8.05
CA VAL A 74 -2.57 -5.49 -9.19
C VAL A 74 -1.48 -6.47 -8.72
N LEU A 75 -0.57 -6.04 -7.83
CA LEU A 75 0.46 -6.93 -7.27
C LEU A 75 -0.17 -8.12 -6.53
N CYS A 76 -1.24 -7.89 -5.76
CA CYS A 76 -1.95 -8.93 -5.04
C CYS A 76 -2.61 -9.95 -5.98
N ARG A 77 -3.13 -9.53 -7.14
CA ARG A 77 -3.68 -10.42 -8.16
C ARG A 77 -2.61 -11.24 -8.88
N ASN A 78 -1.50 -10.61 -9.25
CA ASN A 78 -0.48 -11.20 -10.13
C ASN A 78 0.57 -12.07 -9.40
N SER A 79 0.65 -12.03 -8.07
CA SER A 79 1.66 -12.79 -7.31
C SER A 79 1.31 -14.29 -7.16
N GLY A 80 0.81 -14.91 -8.22
CA GLY A 80 0.48 -16.34 -8.29
C GLY A 80 0.96 -17.03 -9.57
N GLU A 81 1.77 -16.35 -10.38
CA GLU A 81 2.50 -16.93 -11.53
C GLU A 81 3.93 -17.34 -11.15
#